data_AF-A0A8S8YDW4-F1
#
_entry.id   AF-A0A8S8YDW4-F1
#
_cell.length_a   1.000
_cell.length_b   1.000
_cell.length_c   1.000
_cell.angle_alpha   90.00
_cell.angle_beta   90.00
_cell.angle_gamma   90.00
#
_symmetry.space_group_name_H-M   'P 1'
#
loop_
_entity.id
_entity.type
_entity.pdbx_description
1 polymer ?
#
loop_
_entity_poly.entity_id
_entity_poly.type
_entity_poly.pdbx_seq_one_letter_code
_entity_poly.pdbx_strand_id
1 'polypeptide(L)' 'MSCVSKGNTEVNDGNLTDPHEESLGEYEIGHSTVTFIIDKEQRKRVAYSGIHWDVGDFLQDVKALAEE' A
#
# COMPACT_ATOMS: atom_id res chain seq x y z
N MET A 1 1.82 -22.72 -10.42
CA MET A 1 2.45 -22.38 -9.12
C MET A 1 1.66 -23.08 -8.04
N SER A 2 2.22 -24.16 -7.48
CA SER A 2 1.56 -25.06 -6.53
C SER A 2 1.82 -24.58 -5.10
N CYS A 3 0.78 -24.34 -4.32
CA CYS A 3 0.89 -24.07 -2.89
C CYS A 3 1.44 -25.31 -2.15
N VAL A 4 2.44 -25.11 -1.29
CA VAL A 4 2.99 -26.16 -0.42
C VAL A 4 2.24 -26.15 0.91
N SER A 5 1.74 -27.32 1.30
CA SER A 5 0.96 -27.57 2.51
C SER A 5 1.71 -27.21 3.80
N LYS A 6 1.00 -26.53 4.72
CA LYS A 6 1.44 -26.29 6.11
C LYS A 6 1.62 -27.64 6.82
N GLY A 7 2.87 -28.06 6.98
CA GLY A 7 3.27 -29.20 7.79
C GLY A 7 3.89 -28.74 9.10
N ASN A 8 3.23 -29.15 10.19
CA ASN A 8 3.71 -29.39 11.55
C ASN A 8 4.67 -28.40 12.23
N THR A 9 4.14 -27.84 13.33
CA THR A 9 4.84 -27.25 14.47
C THR A 9 6.00 -28.15 14.93
N GLU A 10 7.19 -27.55 15.04
CA GLU A 10 8.21 -27.70 16.09
C GLU A 10 9.62 -27.50 15.50
N VAL A 11 10.12 -26.26 15.57
CA VAL A 11 11.57 -26.00 15.64
C VAL A 11 11.79 -24.82 16.59
N ASN A 12 12.61 -25.08 17.59
CA ASN A 12 13.10 -24.16 18.61
C ASN A 12 14.29 -23.35 18.07
N ASP A 13 14.53 -22.18 18.67
CA ASP A 13 15.73 -21.35 18.58
C ASP A 13 16.00 -20.53 17.29
N GLY A 14 16.24 -19.23 17.52
CA GLY A 14 16.82 -18.30 16.54
C GLY A 14 15.88 -17.19 16.10
N ASN A 15 15.74 -16.15 16.93
CA ASN A 15 15.32 -14.79 16.57
C ASN A 15 14.47 -14.69 15.29
N LEU A 16 13.17 -14.97 15.40
CA LEU A 16 12.21 -14.69 14.33
C LEU A 16 11.98 -13.17 14.29
N THR A 17 13.00 -12.41 13.88
CA THR A 17 12.81 -11.02 13.49
C THR A 17 11.80 -11.04 12.36
N ASP A 18 10.65 -10.41 12.60
CA ASP A 18 9.67 -10.18 11.55
C ASP A 18 10.41 -9.47 10.41
N PRO A 19 10.51 -10.06 9.20
CA PRO A 19 11.19 -9.42 8.08
C PRO A 19 10.54 -8.07 7.72
N HIS A 20 9.31 -7.83 8.17
CA HIS A 20 8.69 -6.51 8.12
C HIS A 20 9.36 -5.50 9.08
N GLU A 21 9.71 -5.90 10.30
CA GLU A 21 10.36 -5.00 11.27
C GLU A 21 11.76 -4.57 10.84
N GLU A 22 12.55 -5.46 10.22
CA GLU A 22 13.88 -5.13 9.70
C GLU A 22 13.82 -4.07 8.59
N SER A 23 12.77 -4.10 7.78
CA SER A 23 12.55 -3.11 6.70
C SER A 23 12.11 -1.74 7.22
N LEU A 24 11.44 -1.64 8.38
CA LEU A 24 10.93 -0.37 8.91
C LEU A 24 12.05 0.64 9.25
N GLY A 25 13.25 0.15 9.57
CA GLY A 25 14.42 1.00 9.84
C GLY A 25 15.06 1.62 8.60
N GLU A 26 14.79 1.10 7.40
CA GLU A 26 15.39 1.60 6.14
C GLU A 26 14.60 2.77 5.51
N TYR A 27 13.47 3.19 6.11
CA TYR A 27 12.65 4.31 5.62
C TYR A 27 13.22 5.68 6.05
N GLU A 28 14.52 5.91 5.89
CA GLU A 28 15.12 7.21 6.16
C GLU A 28 14.82 8.21 5.01
N ILE A 29 13.91 9.14 5.29
CA ILE A 29 13.73 10.46 4.63
C ILE A 29 13.78 10.42 3.09
N GLY A 30 12.64 10.09 2.46
CA GLY A 30 12.51 10.22 0.99
C GLY A 30 11.37 9.46 0.34
N HIS A 31 10.69 8.57 1.07
CA HIS A 31 9.57 7.80 0.52
C HIS A 31 8.29 8.66 0.57
N SER A 32 7.96 9.32 -0.54
CA SER A 32 6.67 9.99 -0.70
C SER A 32 5.59 8.97 -1.05
N THR A 33 4.54 8.87 -0.23
CA THR A 33 3.33 8.14 -0.61
C THR A 33 2.62 8.88 -1.73
N VAL A 34 2.14 8.15 -2.75
CA VAL A 34 1.30 8.72 -3.80
C VAL A 34 -0.02 7.95 -3.83
N THR A 35 -1.12 8.68 -3.72
CA THR A 35 -2.48 8.13 -3.81
C THR A 35 -3.03 8.36 -5.21
N PHE A 36 -3.48 7.32 -5.89
CA PHE A 36 -4.09 7.42 -7.22
C PHE A 36 -5.59 7.15 -7.16
N ILE A 37 -6.36 7.87 -7.97
CA ILE A 37 -7.74 7.50 -8.30
C ILE A 37 -7.73 6.87 -9.70
N ILE A 38 -8.24 5.64 -9.78
CA ILE A 38 -8.31 4.84 -11.00
C ILE A 38 -9.77 4.75 -11.46
N ASP A 39 -10.03 4.98 -12.75
CA ASP A 39 -11.38 4.87 -13.32
C ASP A 39 -11.79 3.43 -13.69
N LYS A 40 -13.01 3.30 -14.20
CA LYS A 40 -13.63 2.02 -14.61
C LYS A 40 -12.83 1.34 -15.75
N GLU A 41 -12.12 2.10 -16.57
CA GLU A 41 -11.25 1.61 -17.66
C GLU A 41 -9.81 1.36 -17.20
N GLN A 42 -9.55 1.34 -15.88
CA GLN A 42 -8.23 1.12 -15.28
C GLN A 42 -7.19 2.21 -15.60
N ARG A 43 -7.64 3.44 -15.90
CA ARG A 43 -6.76 4.57 -16.17
C ARG A 43 -6.56 5.39 -14.90
N LYS A 44 -5.31 5.82 -14.68
CA LYS A 44 -4.96 6.77 -13.61
C LYS A 44 -5.53 8.14 -13.98
N ARG A 45 -6.44 8.68 -13.17
CA ARG A 45 -7.10 9.97 -13.42
C ARG A 45 -6.56 11.09 -12.54
N VAL A 46 -6.30 10.79 -11.27
CA VAL A 46 -5.77 11.75 -10.30
C VAL A 46 -4.59 11.13 -9.56
N ALA A 47 -3.63 11.96 -9.16
CA ALA A 47 -2.48 11.60 -8.35
C ALA A 47 -2.24 12.64 -7.25
N TYR A 48 -2.35 12.22 -5.99
CA TYR A 48 -2.03 13.01 -4.81
C TYR A 48 -0.65 12.61 -4.31
N SER A 49 0.27 13.56 -4.21
CA SER A 49 1.64 13.30 -3.74
C SER A 49 1.83 13.74 -2.28
N GLY A 50 2.53 12.90 -1.52
CA GLY A 50 2.89 13.17 -0.14
C GLY A 50 1.70 13.11 0.81
N ILE A 51 1.85 13.82 1.94
CA ILE A 51 0.88 13.82 3.05
C ILE A 51 -0.12 14.99 3.01
N HIS A 52 0.00 15.89 2.03
CA HIS A 52 -0.76 17.15 1.99
C HIS A 52 -2.03 17.05 1.12
N TRP A 53 -2.69 15.89 1.10
CA TRP A 53 -3.97 15.74 0.40
C TRP A 53 -5.12 16.12 1.33
N ASP A 54 -6.14 16.78 0.77
CA ASP A 54 -7.35 17.14 1.50
C ASP A 54 -8.45 16.10 1.25
N VAL A 55 -9.21 15.78 2.30
CA VAL A 55 -10.29 14.78 2.23
C VAL A 55 -11.47 15.28 1.39
N GLY A 56 -11.76 16.59 1.45
CA GLY A 56 -12.82 17.21 0.67
C GLY A 56 -12.52 17.15 -0.83
N ASP A 57 -11.31 17.58 -1.21
CA ASP A 57 -10.83 17.53 -2.60
C ASP A 57 -10.84 16.09 -3.13
N PHE A 58 -10.34 15.14 -2.33
CA PHE A 58 -10.33 13.72 -2.70
C PHE A 58 -11.75 13.19 -2.95
N LEU A 59 -12.71 13.47 -2.06
CA LEU A 59 -14.09 13.02 -2.22
C LEU A 59 -14.79 13.70 -3.39
N GLN A 60 -14.45 14.95 -3.70
CA GLN A 60 -14.97 15.64 -4.86
C GLN A 60 -14.50 14.98 -6.16
N ASP A 61 -13.21 14.66 -6.27
CA ASP A 61 -12.66 13.95 -7.43
C ASP A 61 -13.29 12.57 -7.61
N VAL A 62 -13.47 11.80 -6.52
CA VAL A 62 -14.12 10.49 -6.57
C VAL A 62 -15.56 10.60 -7.10
N LYS A 63 -16.34 11.58 -6.63
CA LYS A 63 -17.72 11.79 -7.09
C LYS A 63 -17.75 12.19 -8.56
N ALA A 64 -16.91 13.13 -8.98
CA ALA A 64 -16.82 13.57 -10.37
C ALA A 64 -16.50 12.40 -11.31
N LEU A 65 -15.56 11.54 -10.94
CA LEU A 65 -15.19 10.37 -11.74
C LEU A 65 -16.20 9.21 -11.66
N ALA A 66 -17.02 9.14 -10.62
CA ALA A 66 -18.07 8.12 -10.51
C ALA A 66 -19.24 8.42 -11.47
N GLU A 67 -19.52 9.69 -11.72
CA GLU A 67 -20.59 10.20 -12.59
C GLU A 67 -20.22 10.22 -14.09
N GLU A 68 -18.94 10.04 -14.44
CA GLU A 68 -18.47 9.74 -15.82
C GLU A 68 -18.83 8.30 -16.25
#